data_AF-A0A1I4VK57-F1
#
_entry.id   AF-A0A1I4VK57-F1
#
_cell.length_a   1.000
_cell.length_b   1.000
_cell.length_c   1.000
_cell.angle_alpha   90.00
_cell.angle_beta   90.00
_cell.angle_gamma   90.00
#
_symmetry.space_group_name_H-M   'P 1'
#
loop_
_entity.id
_entity.type
_entity.pdbx_description
1 polymer ?
#
loop_
_entity_poly.entity_id
_entity_poly.type
_entity_poly.pdbx_seq_one_letter_code
_entity_poly.pdbx_strand_id
1 'polypeptide(L)' 'MDIKSIKTDADYHAALNEVETLMTAEPNTPEGEKLDVLVTLIEAYERKHYPPDLPIPLKPSNLEWNRKV' A
#
# COMPACT_ATOMS: atom_id res chain seq x y z
N MET A 1 -7.47 13.08 -12.69
CA MET A 1 -6.92 12.24 -11.62
C MET A 1 -5.67 12.91 -11.10
N ASP A 2 -5.62 13.21 -9.80
CA ASP A 2 -4.47 13.84 -9.13
C ASP A 2 -3.88 12.78 -8.19
N ILE A 3 -2.72 12.21 -8.56
CA ILE A 3 -2.02 11.20 -7.76
C ILE A 3 -0.70 11.80 -7.31
N LYS A 4 -0.48 11.74 -5.99
CA LYS A 4 0.76 12.19 -5.38
C LYS A 4 1.85 11.13 -5.56
N SER A 5 3.04 11.57 -5.97
CA SER A 5 4.22 10.70 -5.96
C SER A 5 4.61 10.30 -4.53
N ILE A 6 5.04 9.05 -4.32
CA ILE A 6 5.51 8.55 -3.02
C ILE A 6 7.01 8.82 -2.90
N LYS A 7 7.41 9.75 -2.02
CA LYS A 7 8.83 10.12 -1.81
C LYS A 7 9.28 9.97 -0.36
N THR A 8 8.34 9.89 0.57
CA THR A 8 8.59 9.82 2.02
C THR A 8 7.77 8.69 2.63
N ASP A 9 8.15 8.24 3.83
CA ASP A 9 7.37 7.23 4.57
C ASP A 9 5.94 7.70 4.86
N ALA A 10 5.73 9.02 5.05
CA ALA A 10 4.40 9.59 5.23
C ALA A 10 3.53 9.45 3.97
N ASP A 11 4.12 9.69 2.79
CA ASP A 11 3.42 9.48 1.52
C ASP A 11 3.11 7.99 1.31
N TYR A 12 4.04 7.12 1.71
CA TYR A 12 3.90 5.67 1.60
C TYR A 12 2.74 5.16 2.48
N HIS A 13 2.68 5.59 3.75
CA HIS A 13 1.57 5.24 4.63
C HIS A 13 0.23 5.83 4.18
N ALA A 14 0.23 7.05 3.63
CA ALA A 14 -0.98 7.64 3.06
C ALA A 14 -1.49 6.83 1.85
N ALA A 15 -0.57 6.41 0.97
CA ALA A 15 -0.91 5.57 -0.17
C ALA A 15 -1.44 4.19 0.25
N LEU A 16 -0.86 3.56 1.29
CA LEU A 16 -1.37 2.31 1.85
C LEU A 16 -2.80 2.45 2.37
N ASN A 17 -3.08 3.49 3.16
CA ASN A 17 -4.43 3.75 3.66
C ASN A 17 -5.42 3.98 2.52
N GLU A 18 -4.98 4.65 1.44
CA GLU A 18 -5.84 4.89 0.29
C GLU A 18 -6.13 3.59 -0.48
N VAL A 19 -5.13 2.73 -0.67
CA VAL A 19 -5.30 1.38 -1.23
C VAL A 19 -6.31 0.57 -0.42
N GLU A 20 -6.25 0.61 0.91
CA GLU A 20 -7.22 -0.09 1.77
C GLU A 20 -8.67 0.34 1.48
N THR A 21 -8.91 1.63 1.20
CA THR A 21 -10.25 2.13 0.84
C THR A 21 -10.70 1.74 -0.56
N LEU A 22 -9.76 1.38 -1.44
CA LEU A 22 -10.01 1.05 -2.84
C LEU A 22 -10.01 -0.46 -3.11
N MET A 23 -9.79 -1.33 -2.11
CA MET A 23 -9.67 -2.78 -2.33
C MET A 23 -10.92 -3.44 -2.94
N THR A 24 -12.09 -2.82 -2.80
CA THR A 24 -13.35 -3.28 -3.40
C THR A 24 -13.68 -2.57 -4.72
N ALA A 25 -12.75 -1.78 -5.27
CA ALA A 25 -12.95 -1.08 -6.52
C ALA A 25 -13.04 -2.09 -7.68
N GLU A 26 -14.02 -1.89 -8.55
CA GLU A 26 -14.20 -2.73 -9.72
C GLU A 26 -13.12 -2.41 -10.78
N PRO A 27 -12.64 -3.41 -11.53
CA PRO A 27 -11.73 -3.18 -12.66
C PRO A 27 -12.34 -2.24 -13.71
N ASN A 28 -11.49 -1.47 -14.39
CA ASN A 28 -11.91 -0.50 -15.43
C ASN A 28 -12.84 0.62 -14.92
N THR A 29 -12.81 0.91 -13.62
CA THR A 29 -13.41 2.11 -13.03
C THR A 29 -12.32 3.13 -12.68
N PRO A 30 -12.64 4.43 -12.52
CA PRO A 30 -11.67 5.42 -12.05
C PRO A 30 -10.99 5.02 -10.73
N GLU A 31 -11.73 4.38 -9.82
CA GLU A 31 -11.25 3.85 -8.56
C GLU A 31 -10.28 2.67 -8.77
N GLY A 32 -10.61 1.75 -9.68
CA GLY A 32 -9.75 0.63 -10.05
C GLY A 32 -8.45 1.09 -10.74
N GLU A 33 -8.54 2.02 -11.69
CA GLU A 33 -7.35 2.63 -12.32
C GLU A 33 -6.47 3.33 -11.28
N LYS A 34 -7.07 3.98 -10.29
CA LYS A 34 -6.33 4.61 -9.19
C LYS A 34 -5.66 3.59 -8.28
N LEU A 35 -6.33 2.50 -7.95
CA LEU A 35 -5.75 1.39 -7.19
C LEU A 35 -4.51 0.84 -7.91
N ASP A 36 -4.61 0.54 -9.20
CA ASP A 36 -3.51 -0.01 -9.99
C ASP A 36 -2.27 0.91 -9.99
N VAL A 37 -2.48 2.22 -10.14
CA VAL A 37 -1.38 3.18 -10.12
C VAL A 37 -0.77 3.31 -8.72
N LEU A 38 -1.58 3.36 -7.66
CA LEU A 38 -1.09 3.44 -6.28
C LEU A 38 -0.25 2.21 -5.91
N VAL A 39 -0.72 1.00 -6.23
CA VAL A 39 0.04 -0.23 -5.99
C VAL A 39 1.38 -0.19 -6.72
N THR A 40 1.40 0.23 -7.99
CA THR A 40 2.64 0.37 -8.77
C THR A 40 3.64 1.34 -8.11
N LEU A 41 3.14 2.48 -7.60
CA LEU A 41 3.98 3.47 -6.91
C LEU A 41 4.52 2.95 -5.57
N ILE A 42 3.70 2.22 -4.82
CA ILE A 42 4.08 1.58 -3.55
C ILE A 42 5.22 0.59 -3.81
N GLU A 43 5.06 -0.34 -4.76
CA GLU A 43 6.12 -1.31 -5.08
C GLU A 43 7.42 -0.64 -5.54
N ALA A 44 7.33 0.47 -6.29
CA ALA A 44 8.49 1.22 -6.72
C ALA A 44 9.21 1.91 -5.54
N TYR A 45 8.45 2.36 -4.54
CA TYR A 45 9.00 2.88 -3.28
C TYR A 45 9.65 1.77 -2.46
N GLU A 46 8.97 0.65 -2.27
CA GLU A 46 9.45 -0.49 -1.49
C GLU A 46 10.74 -1.07 -2.07
N ARG A 47 10.83 -1.26 -3.40
CA ARG A 47 12.06 -1.73 -4.04
C ARG A 47 13.28 -0.84 -3.76
N LYS A 48 13.07 0.46 -3.55
CA LYS A 48 14.15 1.42 -3.24
C LYS A 48 14.48 1.46 -1.76
N HIS A 49 13.49 1.32 -0.88
CA HIS A 49 13.65 1.55 0.56
C HIS A 49 13.74 0.27 1.40
N TYR A 50 13.17 -0.83 0.91
CA TYR A 50 13.19 -2.16 1.51
C TYR A 50 13.75 -3.21 0.53
N PRO A 51 15.06 -3.16 0.22
CA PRO A 51 15.73 -4.19 -0.57
C PRO A 51 15.39 -5.62 -0.10
N PRO A 52 15.18 -6.58 -1.02
CA PRO A 52 14.80 -7.95 -0.69
C PRO A 52 15.82 -8.71 0.17
N ASP A 53 17.09 -8.25 0.18
CA ASP A 53 18.17 -8.84 0.98
C ASP A 53 18.25 -8.30 2.42
N LEU A 54 17.43 -7.30 2.76
CA LEU A 54 17.30 -6.87 4.14
C LEU A 54 16.33 -7.81 4.86
N PRO A 55 16.69 -8.35 6.04
CA PRO A 55 15.70 -8.96 6.90
C PRO A 55 14.65 -7.88 7.20
N ILE A 56 13.45 -8.04 6.65
CA ILE A 56 12.30 -7.22 7.00
C ILE A 56 12.25 -7.16 8.53
N PRO A 57 12.32 -5.97 9.16
CA PRO A 57 12.07 -5.88 10.58
C PRO A 57 10.67 -6.44 10.77
N LEU A 58 10.57 -7.58 11.47
CA LEU A 58 9.31 -8.21 11.78
C LEU A 58 8.42 -7.11 12.38
N LYS A 59 7.40 -6.65 11.62
CA LYS A 59 6.34 -5.83 12.21
C LYS A 59 5.84 -6.65 13.40
N PRO A 60 5.83 -6.09 14.62
CA PRO A 60 5.35 -6.85 15.77
C PRO A 60 3.90 -7.25 15.48
N SER A 61 3.70 -8.56 15.46
CA SER A 61 2.42 -9.23 15.24
C SER A 61 1.52 -8.98 16.44
N ASN A 62 0.91 -7.80 16.51
CA ASN A 62 -0.11 -7.46 17.50
C ASN A 62 -1.48 -7.32 16.85
N LEU A 63 -1.62 -7.70 15.58
CA LEU A 63 -2.89 -7.78 14.90
C LEU A 63 -3.54 -9.10 15.35
N GLU A 64 -4.32 -9.01 16.44
CA GLU A 64 -5.21 -10.07 16.92
C GLU A 64 -6.27 -10.39 15.86
N TRP A 65 -5.86 -11.04 14.76
CA TRP A 65 -6.76 -11.75 13.87
C TRP A 65 -7.19 -13.03 14.56
N ASN A 66 -8.13 -12.92 15.51
CA ASN A 66 -9.26 -13.84 15.71
C ASN A 66 -9.94 -13.59 17.06
N ARG A 67 -11.19 -13.12 17.01
CA ARG A 67 -12.33 -13.95 17.41
C ARG A 67 -13.62 -13.36 16.86
N LYS A 68 -14.11 -13.95 15.78
CA LYS A 68 -15.54 -14.27 15.72
C LYS A 68 -15.83 -15.24 16.87
N VAL A 69 -16.70 -14.81 17.79
CA VAL A 69 -17.78 -15.63 18.35
C VAL A 69 -19.05 -14.79 18.27
#